data_AF-A0A945KU48-F1
#
_entry.id   AF-A0A945KU48-F1
#
_cell.length_a   1.000
_cell.length_b   1.000
_cell.length_c   1.000
_cell.angle_alpha   90.00
_cell.angle_beta   90.00
_cell.angle_gamma   90.00
#
_symmetry.space_group_name_H-M   'P 1'
#
loop_
_entity.id
_entity.type
_entity.pdbx_description
1 polymer ?
#
loop_
_entity_poly.entity_id
_entity_poly.type
_entity_poly.pdbx_seq_one_letter_code
_entity_poly.pdbx_strand_id
1 'polypeptide(L)'
;MTDIYVHARVLAAPRQWQAVADTLCNQGTARLRDAGGELYGVWRSQIGRPRDELTVLTVWPDGAAATPAMDTLLAGVADVAACESETMTPTLRPDRPDPPRRQGNYAFRWFELPADHWPEFLDLCTAAWPGFESSYDSQVIGLWQCLDEATGRRRSLLLTRRPDLAMWERSKIPQGEAEAEVRRQLSRRYDLCDDTYVYTTTLLSAEDQQDTVRWT
;
A
#
# COMPACT_ATOMS: atom_id res chain seq x y z
N MET A 1 -11.56 -8.65 -17.24
CA MET A 1 -10.61 -7.52 -17.25
C MET A 1 -9.95 -7.49 -15.89
N THR A 2 -8.66 -7.18 -15.82
CA THR A 2 -7.93 -7.14 -14.55
C THR A 2 -7.98 -5.72 -14.02
N ASP A 3 -8.42 -5.56 -12.78
CA ASP A 3 -8.45 -4.25 -12.12
C ASP A 3 -7.06 -3.60 -12.11
N ILE A 4 -7.03 -2.30 -12.32
CA ILE A 4 -5.82 -1.47 -12.26
C ILE A 4 -5.84 -0.64 -10.99
N TYR A 5 -4.71 -0.64 -10.30
CA TYR A 5 -4.52 0.13 -9.09
C TYR A 5 -3.56 1.28 -9.36
N VAL A 6 -3.90 2.47 -8.88
CA VAL A 6 -2.99 3.62 -8.90
C VAL A 6 -2.59 3.93 -7.47
N HIS A 7 -1.31 3.71 -7.17
CA HIS A 7 -0.67 4.19 -5.95
C HIS A 7 -0.21 5.62 -6.16
N ALA A 8 -0.48 6.50 -5.20
CA ALA A 8 0.00 7.87 -5.25
C ALA A 8 0.52 8.35 -3.90
N ARG A 9 1.54 9.20 -3.98
CA ARG A 9 2.04 10.01 -2.88
C ARG A 9 1.63 11.45 -3.12
N VAL A 10 0.75 11.96 -2.28
CA VAL A 10 0.23 13.33 -2.36
C VAL A 10 0.85 14.13 -1.23
N LEU A 11 1.77 15.04 -1.57
CA LEU A 11 2.39 15.95 -0.61
C LEU A 11 1.48 17.16 -0.43
N ALA A 12 0.96 17.35 0.78
CA ALA A 12 0.23 18.55 1.14
C ALA A 12 1.19 19.68 1.55
N ALA A 13 0.69 20.92 1.50
CA ALA A 13 1.35 22.06 2.14
C ALA A 13 1.51 21.81 3.66
N PRO A 14 2.48 22.47 4.32
CA PRO A 14 2.80 22.20 5.72
C PRO A 14 1.58 22.30 6.64
N ARG A 15 1.31 21.23 7.39
CA ARG A 15 0.18 21.07 8.32
C ARG A 15 -1.21 20.99 7.67
N GLN A 16 -1.30 20.83 6.35
CA GLN A 16 -2.58 20.76 5.63
C GLN A 16 -3.03 19.34 5.27
N TRP A 17 -2.26 18.31 5.61
CA TRP A 17 -2.58 16.93 5.24
C TRP A 17 -3.99 16.49 5.63
N GLN A 18 -4.51 16.95 6.77
CA GLN A 18 -5.83 16.57 7.25
C GLN A 18 -6.94 17.15 6.37
N ALA A 19 -6.87 18.44 6.05
CA ALA A 19 -7.85 19.10 5.19
C ALA A 19 -7.82 18.53 3.76
N VAL A 20 -6.62 18.22 3.24
CA VAL A 20 -6.47 17.51 1.97
C VAL A 20 -7.14 16.14 2.05
N ALA A 21 -6.80 15.31 3.03
CA ALA A 21 -7.39 13.98 3.20
C ALA A 21 -8.91 14.00 3.30
N ASP A 22 -9.48 14.92 4.09
CA ASP A 22 -10.93 15.09 4.23
C ASP A 22 -11.58 15.43 2.87
N THR A 23 -10.93 16.29 2.07
CA THR A 23 -11.41 16.63 0.73
C THR A 23 -11.36 15.43 -0.22
N LEU A 24 -10.29 14.62 -0.17
CA LEU A 24 -10.17 13.40 -0.98
C LEU A 24 -11.27 12.38 -0.62
N CYS A 25 -11.45 12.11 0.68
CA CYS A 25 -12.44 11.13 1.15
C CYS A 25 -13.88 11.58 0.86
N ASN A 26 -14.21 12.87 0.99
CA ASN A 26 -15.57 13.37 0.83
C ASN A 26 -15.93 13.71 -0.62
N GLN A 27 -15.10 14.52 -1.29
CA GLN A 27 -15.39 15.05 -2.62
C GLN A 27 -14.66 14.28 -3.73
N GLY A 28 -13.45 13.79 -3.44
CA GLY A 28 -12.66 12.98 -4.38
C GLY A 28 -13.35 11.67 -4.74
N THR A 29 -13.91 10.97 -3.74
CA THR A 29 -14.62 9.70 -3.94
C THR A 29 -15.78 9.81 -4.95
N ALA A 30 -16.56 10.88 -4.91
CA ALA A 30 -17.65 11.09 -5.87
C ALA A 30 -17.12 11.27 -7.30
N ARG A 31 -16.09 12.11 -7.46
CA ARG A 31 -15.45 12.35 -8.77
C ARG A 31 -14.83 11.10 -9.38
N LEU A 32 -14.21 10.26 -8.54
CA LEU A 32 -13.69 8.96 -8.97
C LEU A 32 -14.81 8.07 -9.49
N ARG A 33 -15.92 7.95 -8.74
CA ARG A 33 -17.06 7.12 -9.14
C ARG A 33 -17.69 7.59 -10.45
N ASP A 34 -17.84 8.89 -10.64
CA ASP A 34 -18.36 9.46 -11.90
C ASP A 34 -17.45 9.15 -13.09
N ALA A 35 -16.14 8.99 -12.85
CA ALA A 35 -15.15 8.58 -13.85
C ALA A 35 -14.98 7.05 -13.97
N GLY A 36 -15.73 6.25 -13.20
CA GLY A 36 -15.66 4.78 -13.23
C GLY A 36 -14.55 4.17 -12.36
N GLY A 37 -13.94 4.95 -11.47
CA GLY A 37 -12.94 4.49 -10.49
C GLY A 37 -13.47 4.52 -9.05
N GLU A 38 -12.71 3.93 -8.14
CA GLU A 38 -13.04 3.93 -6.72
C GLU A 38 -11.83 4.25 -5.85
N LEU A 39 -12.09 4.90 -4.71
CA LEU A 39 -11.07 5.13 -3.69
C LEU A 39 -10.87 3.82 -2.92
N TYR A 40 -9.66 3.25 -3.00
CA TYR A 40 -9.30 2.04 -2.29
C TYR A 40 -8.80 2.33 -0.87
N GLY A 41 -8.13 3.48 -0.67
CA GLY A 41 -7.82 3.97 0.66
C GLY A 41 -6.98 5.24 0.68
N VAL A 42 -6.98 5.91 1.82
CA VAL A 42 -6.10 7.06 2.12
C VAL A 42 -5.41 6.79 3.43
N TRP A 43 -4.09 6.93 3.45
CA TRP A 43 -3.27 6.74 4.63
C TRP A 43 -2.44 7.97 4.95
N ARG A 44 -2.33 8.29 6.23
CA ARG A 44 -1.37 9.29 6.71
C ARG A 44 -0.02 8.65 6.99
N SER A 45 1.04 9.37 6.69
CA SER A 45 2.41 8.94 7.02
C SER A 45 2.61 8.78 8.52
N GLN A 46 3.29 7.70 8.93
CA GLN A 46 3.68 7.43 10.31
C GLN A 46 5.21 7.39 10.45
N ILE A 47 5.90 6.54 9.68
CA ILE A 47 7.37 6.41 9.69
C ILE A 47 7.87 6.24 8.26
N GLY A 48 8.97 6.93 7.92
CA GLY A 48 9.70 6.75 6.65
C GLY A 48 9.29 7.70 5.52
N ARG A 49 8.21 8.47 5.69
CA ARG A 49 7.72 9.49 4.73
C ARG A 49 7.45 10.82 5.44
N PRO A 50 7.41 11.96 4.71
CA PRO A 50 7.09 13.26 5.30
C PRO A 50 5.73 13.25 6.01
N ARG A 51 5.63 13.99 7.12
CA ARG A 51 4.38 14.10 7.91
C ARG A 51 3.19 14.51 7.06
N ASP A 52 3.39 15.49 6.18
CA ASP A 52 2.33 16.08 5.36
C ASP A 52 2.10 15.32 4.04
N GLU A 53 2.70 14.14 3.87
CA GLU A 53 2.45 13.28 2.71
C GLU A 53 1.37 12.24 3.03
N LEU A 54 0.37 12.16 2.15
CA LEU A 54 -0.64 11.12 2.13
C LEU A 54 -0.24 10.05 1.12
N THR A 55 -0.44 8.79 1.50
CA THR A 55 -0.47 7.69 0.54
C THR A 55 -1.91 7.45 0.14
N VAL A 56 -2.19 7.35 -1.16
CA VAL A 56 -3.52 7.11 -1.70
C VAL A 56 -3.47 5.91 -2.63
N LEU A 57 -4.50 5.07 -2.59
CA LEU A 57 -4.68 3.99 -3.55
C LEU A 57 -6.07 4.13 -4.17
N THR A 58 -6.17 4.03 -5.49
CA THR A 58 -7.43 3.97 -6.24
C THR A 58 -7.48 2.72 -7.11
N VAL A 59 -8.68 2.27 -7.46
CA VAL A 59 -8.89 1.09 -8.30
C VAL A 59 -9.80 1.41 -9.48
N TRP A 60 -9.50 0.81 -10.63
CA TRP A 60 -10.11 1.11 -11.93
C TRP A 60 -10.32 -0.16 -12.74
N PRO A 61 -11.32 -0.20 -13.64
CA PRO A 61 -11.63 -1.40 -14.42
C PRO A 61 -10.56 -1.76 -15.46
N ASP A 62 -9.77 -0.78 -15.93
CA ASP A 62 -8.66 -0.97 -16.87
C ASP A 62 -7.67 0.21 -16.87
N GLY A 63 -6.60 0.09 -17.65
CA GLY A 63 -5.52 1.07 -17.70
C GLY A 63 -5.90 2.38 -18.39
N ALA A 64 -6.85 2.34 -19.33
CA ALA A 64 -7.33 3.56 -19.98
C ALA A 64 -8.15 4.40 -18.99
N ALA A 65 -9.01 3.75 -18.20
CA ALA A 65 -9.76 4.37 -17.12
C ALA A 65 -8.85 4.90 -15.99
N ALA A 66 -7.73 4.22 -15.71
CA ALA A 66 -6.77 4.65 -14.68
C ALA A 66 -5.91 5.85 -15.08
N THR A 67 -5.78 6.17 -16.37
CA THR A 67 -4.89 7.24 -16.86
C THR A 67 -5.17 8.61 -16.22
N PRO A 68 -6.42 9.11 -16.12
CA PRO A 68 -6.71 10.38 -15.46
C PRO A 68 -6.80 10.31 -13.93
N ALA A 69 -6.45 9.18 -13.29
CA ALA A 69 -6.85 8.91 -11.91
C ALA A 69 -6.53 10.03 -10.91
N MET A 70 -5.28 10.50 -10.92
CA MET A 70 -4.84 11.53 -9.98
C MET A 70 -5.36 12.91 -10.34
N ASP A 71 -5.47 13.24 -11.63
CA ASP A 71 -6.10 14.50 -12.06
C ASP A 71 -7.56 14.55 -11.62
N THR A 72 -8.32 13.46 -11.80
CA THR A 72 -9.71 13.34 -11.36
C THR A 72 -9.84 13.48 -9.85
N LEU A 73 -8.98 12.79 -9.09
CA LEU A 73 -9.01 12.80 -7.62
C LEU A 73 -8.62 14.17 -7.04
N LEU A 74 -7.62 14.83 -7.64
CA LEU A 74 -7.02 16.06 -7.11
C LEU A 74 -7.63 17.34 -7.69
N ALA A 75 -8.51 17.26 -8.70
CA ALA A 75 -9.16 18.43 -9.29
C ALA A 75 -9.79 19.35 -8.23
N GLY A 76 -9.38 20.61 -8.19
CA GLY A 76 -9.90 21.60 -7.24
C GLY A 76 -9.53 21.39 -5.77
N VAL A 77 -8.64 20.44 -5.45
CA VAL A 77 -8.15 20.25 -4.09
C VAL A 77 -7.06 21.29 -3.80
N ALA A 78 -7.32 22.18 -2.84
CA ALA A 78 -6.34 23.16 -2.38
C ALA A 78 -5.18 22.50 -1.61
N ASP A 79 -4.07 23.23 -1.47
CA ASP A 79 -2.94 22.85 -0.62
C ASP A 79 -2.22 21.54 -1.02
N VAL A 80 -2.42 21.04 -2.24
CA VAL A 80 -1.58 19.99 -2.82
C VAL A 80 -0.31 20.62 -3.39
N ALA A 81 0.85 20.23 -2.86
CA ALA A 81 2.15 20.74 -3.27
C ALA A 81 2.79 19.88 -4.37
N ALA A 82 2.62 18.56 -4.30
CA ALA A 82 3.10 17.62 -5.31
C ALA A 82 2.29 16.32 -5.29
N CYS A 83 2.28 15.62 -6.43
CA CYS A 83 1.73 14.29 -6.55
C CYS A 83 2.64 13.44 -7.45
N GLU A 84 2.98 12.24 -6.98
CA GLU A 84 3.67 11.22 -7.76
C GLU A 84 2.83 9.94 -7.72
N SER A 85 2.70 9.22 -8.84
CA SER A 85 1.85 8.04 -8.91
C SER A 85 2.44 6.91 -9.75
N GLU A 86 2.08 5.69 -9.39
CA GLU A 86 2.47 4.43 -10.02
C GLU A 86 1.21 3.63 -10.37
N THR A 87 1.11 3.21 -11.63
CA THR A 87 0.03 2.33 -12.09
C THR A 87 0.47 0.88 -11.98
N MET A 88 -0.38 0.03 -11.43
CA MET A 88 -0.03 -1.33 -11.04
C MET A 88 -1.18 -2.30 -11.30
N THR A 89 -0.85 -3.58 -11.46
CA THR A 89 -1.81 -4.69 -11.50
C THR A 89 -1.67 -5.56 -10.26
N PRO A 90 -2.78 -6.12 -9.73
CA PRO A 90 -2.71 -7.11 -8.67
C PRO A 90 -2.00 -8.36 -9.18
N THR A 91 -1.31 -9.06 -8.28
CA THR A 91 -0.63 -10.32 -8.58
C THR A 91 -1.49 -11.49 -8.07
N LEU A 92 -1.20 -11.96 -6.86
CA LEU A 92 -1.89 -13.03 -6.15
C LEU A 92 -3.04 -12.50 -5.28
N ARG A 93 -2.91 -11.25 -4.80
CA ARG A 93 -3.92 -10.49 -4.05
C ARG A 93 -3.81 -9.01 -4.41
N PRO A 94 -4.88 -8.22 -4.29
CA PRO A 94 -6.24 -8.66 -3.94
C PRO A 94 -6.88 -9.48 -5.07
N ASP A 95 -7.76 -10.41 -4.71
CA ASP A 95 -8.60 -11.19 -5.64
C ASP A 95 -9.90 -10.45 -5.98
N ARG A 96 -10.33 -9.55 -5.10
CA ARG A 96 -11.46 -8.63 -5.27
C ARG A 96 -11.06 -7.24 -4.81
N PRO A 97 -11.56 -6.16 -5.44
CA PRO A 97 -11.17 -4.79 -5.13
C PRO A 97 -11.78 -4.24 -3.82
N ASP A 98 -11.91 -5.08 -2.80
CA ASP A 98 -12.44 -4.69 -1.50
C ASP A 98 -11.41 -3.83 -0.75
N PRO A 99 -11.74 -2.57 -0.39
CA PRO A 99 -10.83 -1.70 0.34
C PRO A 99 -10.60 -2.21 1.78
N PRO A 100 -9.41 -1.98 2.37
CA PRO A 100 -9.17 -2.26 3.77
C PRO A 100 -10.04 -1.34 4.65
N ARG A 101 -10.62 -1.92 5.71
CA ARG A 101 -11.59 -1.22 6.59
C ARG A 101 -11.14 -1.12 8.04
N ARG A 102 -10.08 -1.83 8.42
CA ARG A 102 -9.63 -1.92 9.81
C ARG A 102 -8.47 -0.99 10.10
N GLN A 103 -8.46 -0.38 11.27
CA GLN A 103 -7.36 0.47 11.69
C GLN A 103 -6.12 -0.36 11.97
N GLY A 104 -4.93 0.24 11.91
CA GLY A 104 -3.70 -0.38 12.36
C GLY A 104 -2.45 0.22 11.74
N ASN A 105 -1.32 -0.46 11.91
CA ASN A 105 -0.08 -0.15 11.24
C ASN A 105 -0.05 -0.78 9.84
N TYR A 106 -0.11 0.06 8.81
CA TYR A 106 -0.01 -0.34 7.42
C TYR A 106 1.41 -0.18 6.91
N ALA A 107 2.05 -1.28 6.51
CA ALA A 107 3.38 -1.27 5.93
C ALA A 107 3.29 -1.37 4.40
N PHE A 108 3.69 -0.30 3.72
CA PHE A 108 3.89 -0.26 2.27
C PHE A 108 5.35 -0.64 1.99
N ARG A 109 5.56 -1.84 1.46
CA ARG A 109 6.89 -2.36 1.18
C ARG A 109 7.10 -2.49 -0.32
N TRP A 110 8.13 -1.82 -0.80
CA TRP A 110 8.52 -1.84 -2.19
C TRP A 110 9.68 -2.79 -2.41
N PHE A 111 9.68 -3.42 -3.58
CA PHE A 111 10.74 -4.30 -4.04
C PHE A 111 11.06 -4.01 -5.50
N GLU A 112 12.35 -4.01 -5.82
CA GLU A 112 12.86 -4.05 -7.18
C GLU A 112 13.77 -5.26 -7.33
N LEU A 113 13.57 -6.02 -8.40
CA LEU A 113 14.29 -7.27 -8.63
C LEU A 113 14.43 -7.59 -10.12
N PRO A 114 15.41 -8.41 -10.52
CA PRO A 114 15.49 -8.95 -11.87
C PRO A 114 14.24 -9.77 -12.22
N ALA A 115 13.80 -9.69 -13.48
CA ALA A 115 12.58 -10.37 -13.93
C ALA A 115 12.64 -11.89 -13.79
N ASP A 116 13.82 -12.49 -13.91
CA ASP A 116 14.02 -13.94 -13.76
C ASP A 116 13.79 -14.44 -12.33
N HIS A 117 13.91 -13.55 -11.33
CA HIS A 117 13.64 -13.88 -9.92
C HIS A 117 12.15 -13.78 -9.56
N TRP A 118 11.31 -13.24 -10.46
CA TRP A 118 9.91 -12.93 -10.17
C TRP A 118 9.08 -14.15 -9.72
N PRO A 119 9.17 -15.34 -10.36
CA PRO A 119 8.41 -16.50 -9.92
C PRO A 119 8.77 -16.95 -8.50
N GLU A 120 10.06 -17.08 -8.19
CA GLU A 120 10.54 -17.46 -6.85
C GLU A 120 10.10 -16.43 -5.79
N PHE A 121 10.17 -15.14 -6.14
CA PHE A 121 9.73 -14.07 -5.26
C PHE A 121 8.24 -14.19 -4.88
N LEU A 122 7.36 -14.50 -5.84
CA LEU A 122 5.93 -14.70 -5.59
C LEU A 122 5.69 -15.93 -4.71
N ASP A 123 6.38 -17.05 -4.97
CA ASP A 123 6.27 -18.27 -4.16
C ASP A 123 6.67 -18.01 -2.70
N LEU A 124 7.79 -17.31 -2.48
CA LEU A 124 8.27 -16.93 -1.15
C LEU A 124 7.32 -15.97 -0.43
N CYS A 125 6.66 -15.07 -1.15
CA CYS A 125 5.63 -14.20 -0.55
C CYS A 125 4.46 -15.06 -0.05
N THR A 126 3.92 -15.91 -0.89
CA THR A 126 2.71 -16.70 -0.60
C THR A 126 2.95 -17.69 0.54
N ALA A 127 4.12 -18.34 0.58
CA ALA A 127 4.49 -19.29 1.61
C ALA A 127 4.47 -18.67 3.03
N ALA A 128 4.80 -17.39 3.15
CA ALA A 128 4.85 -16.69 4.43
C ALA A 128 3.48 -16.21 4.94
N TRP A 129 2.46 -16.11 4.09
CA TRP A 129 1.18 -15.48 4.43
C TRP A 129 0.38 -16.22 5.51
N PRO A 130 0.22 -17.57 5.48
CA PRO A 130 -0.55 -18.27 6.50
C PRO A 130 -0.04 -18.04 7.92
N GLY A 131 1.29 -18.11 8.12
CA GLY A 131 1.92 -17.83 9.41
C GLY A 131 1.77 -16.36 9.80
N PHE A 132 1.90 -15.45 8.84
CA PHE A 132 1.73 -14.02 9.07
C PHE A 132 0.32 -13.66 9.55
N GLU A 133 -0.72 -14.15 8.90
CA GLU A 133 -2.12 -13.78 9.18
C GLU A 133 -2.66 -14.45 10.46
N SER A 134 -2.28 -15.71 10.71
CA SER A 134 -2.77 -16.48 11.87
C SER A 134 -2.22 -16.01 13.22
N SER A 135 -1.01 -15.45 13.24
CA SER A 135 -0.28 -15.28 14.50
C SER A 135 -0.61 -13.96 15.22
N TYR A 136 -1.06 -12.93 14.51
CA TYR A 136 -0.91 -11.54 14.97
C TYR A 136 -2.02 -10.57 14.56
N ASP A 137 -3.26 -11.04 14.34
CA ASP A 137 -4.37 -10.23 13.78
C ASP A 137 -3.87 -9.38 12.58
N SER A 138 -3.18 -10.04 11.67
CA SER A 138 -2.46 -9.39 10.57
C SER A 138 -3.11 -9.72 9.25
N GLN A 139 -3.00 -8.82 8.28
CA GLN A 139 -3.66 -8.98 6.98
C GLN A 139 -2.69 -8.66 5.85
N VAL A 140 -2.65 -9.53 4.84
CA VAL A 140 -2.08 -9.18 3.55
C VAL A 140 -3.18 -8.52 2.72
N ILE A 141 -3.04 -7.21 2.51
CA ILE A 141 -4.03 -6.42 1.76
C ILE A 141 -3.86 -6.65 0.26
N GLY A 142 -2.62 -6.64 -0.22
CA GLY A 142 -2.33 -6.93 -1.61
C GLY A 142 -0.86 -6.91 -1.96
N LEU A 143 -0.55 -7.49 -3.11
CA LEU A 143 0.74 -7.46 -3.75
C LEU A 143 0.53 -7.06 -5.21
N TRP A 144 1.04 -5.91 -5.60
CA TRP A 144 0.88 -5.36 -6.95
C TRP A 144 2.21 -5.29 -7.67
N GLN A 145 2.18 -5.40 -8.99
CA GLN A 145 3.31 -5.20 -9.89
C GLN A 145 3.08 -3.91 -10.68
N CYS A 146 4.10 -3.05 -10.79
CA CYS A 146 4.06 -1.84 -11.59
C CYS A 146 3.94 -2.18 -13.09
N LEU A 147 3.23 -1.34 -13.85
CA LEU A 147 3.07 -1.51 -15.30
C LEU A 147 4.23 -0.93 -16.12
N ASP A 148 4.85 0.15 -15.65
CA ASP A 148 5.97 0.79 -16.35
C ASP A 148 7.28 0.15 -15.87
N GLU A 149 7.72 -0.89 -16.58
CA GLU A 149 8.93 -1.63 -16.23
C GLU A 149 9.97 -1.54 -17.36
N ALA A 150 11.14 -1.01 -17.03
CA ALA A 150 12.32 -1.14 -17.88
C ALA A 150 12.60 -2.63 -18.13
N THR A 151 12.91 -2.98 -19.38
CA THR A 151 13.21 -4.36 -19.79
C THR A 151 14.16 -5.05 -18.81
N GLY A 152 13.73 -6.16 -18.22
CA GLY A 152 14.55 -7.03 -17.36
C GLY A 152 14.43 -6.79 -15.85
N ARG A 153 13.68 -5.77 -15.39
CA ARG A 153 13.41 -5.54 -13.96
C ARG A 153 11.93 -5.61 -13.67
N ARG A 154 11.59 -5.96 -12.43
CA ARG A 154 10.23 -5.91 -11.89
C ARG A 154 10.20 -4.98 -10.71
N ARG A 155 9.11 -4.23 -10.55
CA ARG A 155 8.86 -3.39 -9.38
C ARG A 155 7.51 -3.73 -8.79
N SER A 156 7.47 -3.93 -7.48
CA SER A 156 6.26 -4.37 -6.80
C SER A 156 6.05 -3.71 -5.45
N LEU A 157 4.77 -3.64 -5.05
CA LEU A 157 4.32 -3.12 -3.76
C LEU A 157 3.57 -4.21 -3.01
N LEU A 158 4.02 -4.55 -1.80
CA LEU A 158 3.29 -5.34 -0.82
C LEU A 158 2.70 -4.42 0.26
N LEU A 159 1.39 -4.47 0.44
CA LEU A 159 0.68 -3.80 1.53
C LEU A 159 0.23 -4.82 2.58
N THR A 160 0.65 -4.62 3.82
CA THR A 160 0.22 -5.44 4.96
C THR A 160 -0.28 -4.57 6.10
N ARG A 161 -1.27 -5.07 6.85
CA ARG A 161 -1.77 -4.46 8.09
C ARG A 161 -1.36 -5.30 9.29
N ARG A 162 -0.96 -4.64 10.36
CA ARG A 162 -0.81 -5.18 11.72
C ARG A 162 -1.61 -4.31 12.69
N PRO A 163 -1.97 -4.80 13.89
CA PRO A 163 -2.70 -4.00 14.88
C PRO A 163 -1.95 -2.72 15.26
N ASP A 164 -0.64 -2.82 15.47
CA ASP A 164 0.21 -1.72 15.92
C ASP A 164 1.70 -1.95 15.56
N LEU A 165 2.54 -0.98 15.93
CA LEU A 165 4.00 -1.04 15.71
C LEU A 165 4.70 -2.09 16.59
N ALA A 166 4.21 -2.36 17.80
CA ALA A 166 4.82 -3.37 18.68
C ALA A 166 4.68 -4.77 18.07
N MET A 167 3.53 -5.04 17.45
CA MET A 167 3.29 -6.26 16.71
C MET A 167 4.17 -6.36 15.46
N TRP A 168 4.43 -5.23 14.80
CA TRP A 168 5.40 -5.18 13.70
C TRP A 168 6.81 -5.55 14.16
N GLU A 169 7.25 -5.05 15.30
CA GLU A 169 8.55 -5.39 15.89
C GLU A 169 8.63 -6.88 16.28
N ARG A 170 7.64 -7.42 17.00
CA ARG A 170 7.60 -8.86 17.34
C ARG A 170 7.70 -9.76 16.12
N SER A 171 7.05 -9.39 15.01
CA SER A 171 7.11 -10.20 13.78
C SER A 171 8.53 -10.35 13.19
N LYS A 172 9.53 -9.65 13.74
CA LYS A 172 10.95 -9.77 13.34
C LYS A 172 11.74 -10.80 14.14
N ILE A 173 11.25 -11.23 15.30
CA ILE A 173 12.00 -12.08 16.25
C ILE A 173 11.39 -13.49 16.24
N PRO A 174 11.93 -14.45 15.48
CA PRO A 174 11.33 -15.78 15.36
C PRO A 174 11.31 -16.52 16.71
N GLN A 175 10.20 -17.17 17.03
CA GLN A 175 10.06 -18.09 18.16
C GLN A 175 9.83 -19.52 17.67
N GLY A 176 10.81 -20.39 17.92
CA GLY A 176 10.78 -21.79 17.49
C GLY A 176 11.13 -21.99 16.02
N GLU A 177 11.13 -23.24 15.59
CA GLU A 177 11.64 -23.65 14.27
C GLU A 177 10.73 -23.20 13.12
N ALA A 178 9.41 -23.22 13.32
CA ALA A 178 8.45 -22.83 12.29
C ALA A 178 8.59 -21.35 11.89
N GLU A 179 8.66 -20.44 12.87
CA GLU A 179 8.90 -19.02 12.59
C GLU A 179 10.31 -18.77 12.05
N ALA A 180 11.30 -19.55 12.47
CA ALA A 180 12.66 -19.46 11.93
C ALA A 180 12.71 -19.84 10.44
N GLU A 181 11.94 -20.84 10.01
CA GLU A 181 11.81 -21.20 8.58
C GLU A 181 11.12 -20.09 7.78
N VAL A 182 10.00 -19.55 8.27
CA VAL A 182 9.37 -18.38 7.64
C VAL A 182 10.34 -17.22 7.53
N ARG A 183 11.16 -16.97 8.57
CA ARG A 183 12.19 -15.95 8.54
C ARG A 183 13.26 -16.23 7.47
N ARG A 184 13.69 -17.47 7.28
CA ARG A 184 14.64 -17.85 6.21
C ARG A 184 14.06 -17.56 4.83
N GLN A 185 12.81 -17.93 4.58
CA GLN A 185 12.12 -17.66 3.31
C GLN A 185 12.00 -16.14 3.04
N LEU A 186 11.61 -15.38 4.07
CA LEU A 186 11.53 -13.91 3.96
C LEU A 186 12.91 -13.25 3.76
N SER A 187 13.98 -13.81 4.33
CA SER A 187 15.35 -13.37 4.07
C SER A 187 15.76 -13.68 2.62
N ARG A 188 15.51 -14.90 2.14
CA ARG A 188 15.77 -15.29 0.75
C ARG A 188 15.07 -14.35 -0.23
N ARG A 189 13.85 -13.94 0.08
CA ARG A 189 13.12 -12.95 -0.73
C ARG A 189 13.89 -11.62 -0.86
N TYR A 190 14.57 -11.16 0.20
CA TYR A 190 15.41 -9.96 0.10
C TYR A 190 16.66 -10.20 -0.73
N ASP A 191 17.25 -11.40 -0.68
CA ASP A 191 18.42 -11.76 -1.49
C ASP A 191 18.11 -11.77 -3.01
N LEU A 192 16.83 -11.88 -3.38
CA LEU A 192 16.37 -11.78 -4.77
C LEU A 192 16.25 -10.34 -5.28
N CYS A 193 16.21 -9.35 -4.37
CA CYS A 193 15.94 -7.95 -4.68
C CYS A 193 17.23 -7.15 -4.83
N ASP A 194 17.24 -6.23 -5.78
CA ASP A 194 18.28 -5.22 -5.94
C ASP A 194 18.03 -3.99 -5.04
N ASP A 195 16.75 -3.66 -4.80
CA ASP A 195 16.36 -2.61 -3.88
C ASP A 195 15.08 -2.98 -3.12
N THR A 196 14.97 -2.52 -1.87
CA THR A 196 13.75 -2.63 -1.09
C THR A 196 13.70 -1.55 -0.02
N TYR A 197 12.52 -0.97 0.15
CA TYR A 197 12.24 -0.05 1.25
C TYR A 197 10.84 -0.28 1.80
N VAL A 198 10.62 0.23 3.01
CA VAL A 198 9.32 0.16 3.67
C VAL A 198 9.06 1.46 4.40
N TYR A 199 7.81 1.90 4.33
CA TYR A 199 7.29 2.94 5.20
C TYR A 199 6.00 2.47 5.84
N THR A 200 5.67 3.05 6.99
CA THR A 200 4.44 2.74 7.70
C THR A 200 3.51 3.93 7.76
N THR A 201 2.23 3.63 7.74
CA THR A 201 1.14 4.59 7.64
C THR A 201 -0.03 4.13 8.50
N THR A 202 -0.98 5.04 8.72
CA THR A 202 -2.25 4.74 9.39
C THR A 202 -3.40 5.02 8.42
N LEU A 203 -4.38 4.12 8.35
CA LEU A 203 -5.53 4.24 7.44
C LEU A 203 -6.50 5.31 7.96
N LEU A 204 -6.80 6.32 7.14
CA LEU A 204 -7.74 7.38 7.47
C LEU A 204 -9.18 7.00 7.16
N SER A 205 -9.40 6.11 6.20
CA SER A 205 -10.72 5.57 5.84
C SER A 205 -11.12 4.31 6.62
N ALA A 206 -10.50 4.06 7.79
CA ALA A 206 -10.86 2.93 8.64
C ALA A 206 -12.28 3.10 9.21
N GLU A 207 -13.06 2.02 9.26
CA GLU A 207 -14.45 2.00 9.72
C GLU A 207 -14.57 1.62 11.20
N ASP A 208 -13.59 0.89 11.75
CA ASP A 208 -13.63 0.36 13.12
C ASP A 208 -13.12 1.33 14.18
N GLN A 209 -12.07 2.11 13.89
CA GLN A 209 -11.48 3.07 14.81
C GLN A 209 -10.90 4.29 14.08
N GLN A 210 -11.26 5.48 14.55
CA GLN A 210 -10.66 6.73 14.07
C GLN A 210 -9.33 7.01 14.77
N ASP A 211 -8.35 7.46 13.98
CA ASP A 211 -7.06 7.91 14.50
C ASP A 211 -7.13 9.36 14.98
N THR A 212 -7.61 9.54 16.21
CA THR A 212 -7.84 10.85 16.83
C THR A 212 -6.69 11.30 17.74
N VAL A 213 -5.69 10.44 17.96
CA VAL A 213 -4.61 10.69 18.91
C VAL A 213 -3.68 11.77 18.37
N ARG A 214 -3.65 12.91 19.06
CA ARG A 214 -2.68 13.98 18.82
C ARG A 214 -1.55 13.89 19.83
N TRP A 215 -0.32 14.07 19.37
CA TRP A 215 0.81 14.34 20.25
C TRP A 215 0.59 15.73 20.86
N THR A 216 0.19 15.77 22.14
CA THR A 216 0.12 17.00 22.94
C THR A 216 1.51 17.40 23.42
#